data_AF-A0A939PAL2-F1
#
_entry.id   AF-A0A939PAL2-F1
#
_cell.length_a   1.000
_cell.length_b   1.000
_cell.length_c   1.000
_cell.angle_alpha   90.00
_cell.angle_beta   90.00
_cell.angle_gamma   90.00
#
_symmetry.space_group_name_H-M   'P 1'
#
loop_
_entity.id
_entity.type
_entity.pdbx_description
1 polymer ?
#
loop_
_entity_poly.entity_id
_entity_poly.type
_entity_poly.pdbx_seq_one_letter_code
_entity_poly.pdbx_strand_id
1 'polypeptide(L)'
;MPRTPRACEVRGVAPRNPYAPATPRPASVARAFRSLQPAHREILTETVFRDRSVNEAAVSLGLPVGEVKVRVYHALRALHNALGT
;
A
#
# COMPACT_ATOMS: atom_id res chain seq x y z
N MET A 1 5.04 -20.02 -41.85
CA MET A 1 3.96 -19.37 -41.09
C MET A 1 3.47 -20.34 -40.00
N PRO A 2 3.95 -20.24 -38.75
CA PRO A 2 3.50 -21.11 -37.67
C PRO A 2 2.13 -20.64 -37.16
N ARG A 3 1.14 -21.55 -37.14
CA ARG A 3 -0.12 -21.34 -36.41
C ARG A 3 0.07 -21.95 -35.02
N THR A 4 0.26 -21.11 -34.02
CA THR A 4 0.21 -21.51 -32.61
C THR A 4 -1.24 -21.89 -32.23
N PRO A 5 -1.48 -23.03 -31.55
CA PRO A 5 -2.73 -23.21 -30.85
C PRO A 5 -2.70 -22.46 -29.51
N ARG A 6 -3.85 -21.81 -29.23
CA ARG A 6 -4.17 -21.06 -28.02
C ARG A 6 -4.09 -21.94 -26.76
N ALA A 7 -3.43 -21.44 -25.73
CA ALA A 7 -3.69 -21.81 -24.35
C ALA A 7 -4.63 -20.75 -23.74
N CYS A 8 -5.93 -21.03 -23.74
CA CYS A 8 -6.97 -20.35 -22.96
C CYS A 8 -7.85 -21.48 -22.44
N GLU A 9 -8.26 -21.61 -21.19
CA GLU A 9 -8.18 -20.78 -20.00
C GLU A 9 -8.59 -21.76 -18.89
N VAL A 10 -7.66 -22.18 -18.02
CA VAL A 10 -8.07 -22.93 -16.83
C VAL A 10 -8.50 -21.91 -15.79
N ARG A 11 -9.80 -21.63 -15.75
CA ARG A 11 -10.41 -20.85 -14.67
C ARG A 11 -10.19 -21.59 -13.36
N GLY A 12 -9.18 -21.15 -12.61
CA GLY A 12 -8.93 -21.60 -11.27
C GLY A 12 -10.08 -21.16 -10.38
N VAL A 13 -10.97 -22.09 -10.03
CA VAL A 13 -11.87 -21.92 -8.89
C VAL A 13 -11.00 -21.95 -7.64
N ALA A 14 -10.82 -20.79 -7.02
CA ALA A 14 -10.12 -20.67 -5.74
C ALA A 14 -10.86 -21.50 -4.66
N PRO A 15 -10.15 -22.25 -3.82
CA PRO A 15 -10.79 -23.04 -2.76
C PRO A 15 -11.51 -22.12 -1.77
N ARG A 16 -12.71 -22.53 -1.35
CA ARG A 16 -13.44 -21.90 -0.24
C ARG A 16 -12.70 -22.18 1.06
N ASN A 17 -11.71 -21.36 1.40
CA ASN A 17 -11.07 -21.37 2.72
C ASN A 17 -11.86 -20.45 3.68
N PRO A 18 -12.53 -20.99 4.71
CA PRO A 18 -13.26 -20.20 5.71
C PRO A 18 -12.34 -19.42 6.67
N TYR A 19 -11.03 -19.63 6.59
CA TYR A 19 -9.99 -18.92 7.34
C TYR A 19 -9.16 -17.97 6.46
N ALA A 20 -9.57 -17.71 5.21
CA ALA A 20 -8.89 -16.72 4.38
C ALA A 20 -9.00 -15.36 5.08
N PRO A 21 -7.87 -14.69 5.43
CA PRO A 21 -7.96 -13.32 5.91
C PRO A 21 -8.72 -12.55 4.84
N ALA A 22 -9.75 -11.79 5.24
CA ALA A 22 -10.52 -10.97 4.33
C ALA A 22 -9.52 -10.10 3.60
N THR A 23 -9.11 -10.52 2.40
CA THR A 23 -8.01 -9.90 1.69
C THR A 23 -8.57 -8.53 1.37
N PRO A 24 -8.07 -7.45 1.99
CA PRO A 24 -8.64 -6.14 1.75
C PRO A 24 -8.53 -5.96 0.25
N ARG A 25 -9.68 -5.89 -0.43
CA ARG A 25 -9.69 -5.76 -1.88
C ARG A 25 -8.76 -4.58 -2.20
N PRO A 26 -7.94 -4.62 -3.26
CA PRO A 26 -7.07 -3.50 -3.59
C PRO A 26 -7.83 -2.15 -3.65
N ALA A 27 -9.14 -2.20 -3.95
CA ALA A 27 -10.06 -1.08 -3.84
C ALA A 27 -10.22 -0.47 -2.42
N SER A 28 -10.21 -1.26 -1.34
CA SER A 28 -10.33 -0.76 0.04
C SER A 28 -9.04 -0.10 0.51
N VAL A 29 -7.87 -0.63 0.14
CA VAL A 29 -6.57 0.00 0.46
C VAL A 29 -6.44 1.35 -0.23
N ALA A 30 -6.77 1.44 -1.51
CA ALA A 30 -6.74 2.72 -2.23
C ALA A 30 -7.74 3.74 -1.66
N ARG A 31 -8.89 3.29 -1.16
CA ARG A 31 -9.90 4.15 -0.52
C ARG A 31 -9.43 4.63 0.86
N ALA A 32 -8.86 3.74 1.68
CA ALA A 32 -8.27 4.09 2.96
C ALA A 32 -7.11 5.08 2.79
N PHE A 33 -6.25 4.86 1.79
CA PHE A 33 -5.15 5.77 1.47
C PHE A 33 -5.62 7.16 1.04
N ARG A 34 -6.72 7.26 0.26
CA ARG A 34 -7.33 8.55 -0.08
C ARG A 34 -7.99 9.26 1.10
N SER A 35 -8.39 8.52 2.13
CA SER A 35 -8.98 9.07 3.35
C SER A 35 -7.94 9.61 4.35
N LEU A 36 -6.65 9.36 4.11
CA LEU A 36 -5.56 9.88 4.93
C LEU A 36 -5.31 11.37 4.66
N GLN A 37 -4.82 12.06 5.69
CA GLN A 37 -4.36 13.44 5.55
C GLN A 37 -3.24 13.56 4.50
N PRO A 38 -3.17 14.69 3.76
CA PRO A 38 -2.18 14.89 2.70
C PRO A 38 -0.74 14.67 3.18
N ALA A 39 -0.41 15.17 4.38
CA ALA A 39 0.91 15.01 5.00
C ALA A 39 1.31 13.54 5.24
N HIS A 40 0.34 12.67 5.54
CA HIS A 40 0.58 11.24 5.70
C HIS A 40 0.75 10.53 4.35
N ARG A 41 0.02 10.96 3.31
CA ARG A 41 0.17 10.42 1.95
C ARG A 41 1.55 10.71 1.39
N GLU A 42 2.02 11.96 1.49
CA GLU A 42 3.34 12.34 0.96
C GLU A 42 4.45 11.47 1.55
N ILE A 43 4.46 11.28 2.87
CA ILE A 43 5.49 10.46 3.53
C ILE A 43 5.41 8.99 3.12
N LEU A 44 4.22 8.42 2.98
CA LEU A 44 4.07 7.06 2.48
C LEU A 44 4.45 6.94 1.00
N THR A 45 4.20 7.98 0.19
CA THR A 45 4.67 8.03 -1.20
C THR A 45 6.19 8.07 -1.29
N GLU A 46 6.84 8.89 -0.46
CA GLU A 46 8.30 8.95 -0.45
C GLU A 46 8.95 7.67 0.06
N THR A 47 8.39 7.02 1.08
CA THR A 47 9.00 5.84 1.70
C THR A 47 8.58 4.53 1.05
N VAL A 48 7.28 4.32 0.85
CA VAL A 48 6.71 3.04 0.37
C VAL A 48 6.68 2.97 -1.15
N PHE A 49 6.47 4.09 -1.86
CA PHE A 49 6.40 4.07 -3.33
C PHE A 49 7.73 4.38 -4.02
N ARG A 50 8.61 5.16 -3.39
CA ARG A 50 9.95 5.48 -3.92
C ARG A 50 11.07 4.65 -3.27
N ASP A 51 10.72 3.72 -2.39
CA ASP A 51 11.67 2.86 -1.66
C ASP A 51 12.75 3.66 -0.91
N ARG A 52 12.46 4.91 -0.53
CA ARG A 52 13.43 5.76 0.14
C ARG A 52 13.48 5.46 1.62
N SER A 53 14.70 5.43 2.14
CA SER A 53 14.93 5.39 3.57
C SER A 53 14.42 6.66 4.26
N VAL A 54 14.06 6.55 5.53
CA VAL A 54 13.54 7.65 6.36
C VAL A 54 14.45 8.89 6.32
N ASN A 55 15.77 8.68 6.22
CA ASN A 55 16.76 9.74 6.14
C ASN A 55 16.70 10.50 4.79
N GLU A 56 16.51 9.79 3.67
CA GLU A 56 16.39 10.43 2.35
C GLU A 56 15.04 11.13 2.16
N ALA A 57 13.97 10.56 2.74
CA ALA A 57 12.67 11.21 2.80
C ALA A 57 12.75 12.52 3.60
N ALA A 58 13.52 12.54 4.69
CA ALA A 58 13.78 13.74 5.49
C ALA A 58 14.48 14.84 4.68
N VAL A 59 15.53 14.50 3.92
CA VAL A 59 16.22 15.45 3.04
C VAL A 59 15.29 15.95 1.92
N SER A 60 14.51 15.05 1.33
CA SER A 60 13.59 15.40 0.23
C SER A 60 12.44 16.31 0.66
N LEU A 61 11.94 16.12 1.88
CA LEU A 61 10.84 16.91 2.46
C LEU A 61 11.33 18.14 3.24
N GLY A 62 12.63 18.27 3.50
CA GLY A 62 13.20 19.34 4.33
C GLY A 62 12.80 19.25 5.81
N LEU A 63 12.49 18.05 6.29
CA LEU A 63 12.03 17.80 7.67
C LEU A 63 13.14 17.15 8.50
N PRO A 64 13.17 17.35 9.83
CA PRO A 64 14.09 16.63 10.68
C PRO A 64 13.74 15.14 10.74
N VAL A 65 14.75 14.27 10.77
CA VAL A 65 14.59 12.80 10.79
C VAL A 65 13.69 12.34 11.94
N GLY A 66 13.74 13.04 13.08
CA GLY A 66 12.88 12.78 14.23
C GLY A 66 11.38 12.98 13.92
N GLU A 67 11.03 14.04 13.19
CA GLU A 67 9.64 14.24 12.74
C GLU A 67 9.21 13.21 11.71
N VAL A 68 10.09 12.84 10.76
CA VAL A 68 9.74 11.87 9.73
C VAL A 68 9.43 10.51 10.34
N LYS A 69 10.22 10.03 11.32
CA LYS A 69 9.93 8.77 12.04
C LYS A 69 8.54 8.77 12.68
N VAL A 70 8.22 9.85 13.39
CA VAL A 70 6.94 10.01 14.08
C VAL A 70 5.79 10.09 13.07
N ARG A 71 5.94 10.87 12.00
CA ARG A 71 4.94 10.98 10.94
C ARG A 71 4.73 9.68 10.17
N VAL A 72 5.76 8.88 9.90
CA VAL A 72 5.63 7.54 9.29
C VAL A 72 4.80 6.65 10.21
N TYR A 73 5.12 6.62 11.50
CA TYR A 73 4.38 5.84 12.48
C TYR A 73 2.89 6.25 12.53
N HIS A 74 2.60 7.56 12.58
CA HIS A 74 1.22 8.04 12.58
C HIS A 74 0.49 7.79 11.25
N ALA A 75 1.19 7.88 10.12
CA ALA A 75 0.63 7.59 8.80
C ALA A 75 0.21 6.12 8.68
N LEU A 76 1.07 5.20 9.12
CA LEU A 76 0.77 3.76 9.16
C LEU A 76 -0.35 3.44 10.15
N ARG A 77 -0.36 4.09 11.32
CA ARG A 77 -1.42 3.90 12.32
C ARG A 77 -2.77 4.42 11.82
N ALA A 78 -2.79 5.56 11.16
CA ALA A 78 -4.00 6.10 10.54
C ALA A 78 -4.49 5.21 9.39
N LEU A 79 -3.58 4.63 8.60
CA LEU A 79 -3.92 3.67 7.55
C LEU A 79 -4.54 2.41 8.15
N HIS A 80 -3.94 1.87 9.23
CA HIS A 80 -4.48 0.73 9.94
C HIS A 80 -5.87 1.01 10.51
N ASN A 81 -6.09 2.17 11.14
CA ASN A 81 -7.40 2.58 11.63
C ASN A 81 -8.44 2.72 10.51
N ALA A 82 -8.03 3.15 9.31
CA ALA A 82 -8.92 3.26 8.15
C ALA A 82 -9.23 1.89 7.50
N LEU A 83 -8.39 0.88 7.74
CA LEU A 83 -8.54 -0.50 7.27
C LEU A 83 -9.20 -1.42 8.29
N GLY A 84 -9.11 -1.08 9.59
CA GLY A 84 -9.72 -1.80 10.71
C GLY A 84 -11.23 -1.68 10.68
N THR A 85 -11.84 -2.50 9.81
CA THR A 85 -13.25 -2.88 9.83
C THR A 85 -13.42 -4.16 10.63
#